data_AF-A0A412HJM6-F1
#
_entry.id   AF-A0A412HJM6-F1
#
_cell.length_a   1.000
_cell.length_b   1.000
_cell.length_c   1.000
_cell.angle_alpha   90.00
_cell.angle_beta   90.00
_cell.angle_gamma   90.00
#
_symmetry.space_group_name_H-M   'P 1'
#
loop_
_entity.id
_entity.type
_entity.pdbx_description
1 polymer ?
#
loop_
_entity_poly.entity_id
_entity_poly.type
_entity_poly.pdbx_seq_one_letter_code
_entity_poly.pdbx_strand_id
1 'polypeptide(L)'
;MIVFAGPGVAGAIRNQFNLVGNTVNSGASAGIEGGGASGGGSTGADSATVQAAVAKDAKDWTLDEQKAVAEDIAAKGEASPAYAKAKAAMDAGTKFSVKLTNRITMEYRIIGINHDDLADGTGKAGLTFEAINNAIGQQRMNATDTNAGSWEKSELRGRLNSGDLWALLPSELQSKAKAVTKMTDNKADCNYGDPSATTDKAFLLSMAEVYGDIYRGGDQYEYYKSRGVTGSNYSGASSDFGHLTRSVGEFSSTTFDCVASSGYFGSYAKASGHVCVFPAWCF
;
A
#
# COMPACT_ATOMS: atom_id res chain seq x y z
N MET A 1 30.73 -76.91 -6.76
CA MET A 1 30.96 -75.47 -6.91
C MET A 1 30.95 -74.85 -5.52
N ILE A 2 32.12 -74.45 -5.04
CA ILE A 2 32.34 -73.91 -3.70
C ILE A 2 32.00 -72.42 -3.74
N VAL A 3 31.13 -71.94 -2.85
CA VAL A 3 30.98 -70.51 -2.58
C VAL A 3 31.10 -70.30 -1.08
N PHE A 4 32.11 -69.53 -0.72
CA PHE A 4 32.52 -69.22 0.65
C PHE A 4 31.53 -68.29 1.35
N ALA A 5 31.25 -68.60 2.63
CA ALA A 5 30.69 -67.65 3.58
C ALA A 5 31.81 -66.75 4.13
N GLY A 6 31.55 -65.45 4.25
CA GLY A 6 32.39 -64.50 4.98
C GLY A 6 31.50 -63.52 5.75
N PRO A 7 31.76 -63.25 7.05
CA PRO A 7 31.08 -62.21 7.80
C PRO A 7 31.84 -60.88 7.67
N GLY A 8 31.12 -59.82 7.30
CA GLY A 8 31.63 -58.44 7.33
C GLY A 8 30.99 -57.66 8.46
N VAL A 9 31.79 -57.24 9.44
CA VAL A 9 31.43 -56.24 10.46
C VAL A 9 32.40 -55.07 10.34
N ALA A 10 31.87 -53.87 10.05
CA ALA A 10 32.41 -52.53 10.35
C ALA A 10 31.33 -51.52 9.91
N GLY A 11 30.87 -50.51 10.66
CA GLY A 11 31.41 -49.86 11.84
C GLY A 11 32.01 -48.48 11.48
N ALA A 12 31.18 -47.43 11.31
CA ALA A 12 31.54 -46.00 11.41
C ALA A 12 30.23 -45.16 11.44
N ILE A 13 29.75 -44.67 12.59
CA ILE A 13 30.12 -43.45 13.35
C ILE A 13 29.72 -42.12 12.68
N ARG A 14 28.62 -41.57 13.21
CA ARG A 14 28.29 -40.17 13.60
C ARG A 14 28.78 -38.98 12.77
N ASN A 15 27.82 -38.13 12.38
CA ASN A 15 27.86 -36.71 12.75
C ASN A 15 26.44 -36.18 13.01
N GLN A 16 26.02 -36.14 14.28
CA GLN A 16 24.89 -35.34 14.72
C GLN A 16 25.43 -33.95 15.04
N PHE A 17 24.97 -32.94 14.31
CA PHE A 17 25.36 -31.56 14.56
C PHE A 17 24.72 -31.10 15.87
N ASN A 18 25.56 -30.92 16.89
CA ASN A 18 25.21 -30.37 18.19
C ASN A 18 24.71 -28.93 18.05
N LEU A 19 23.48 -28.66 18.49
CA LEU A 19 23.06 -27.34 18.94
C LEU A 19 22.94 -27.40 20.48
N VAL A 20 24.05 -27.12 21.14
CA VAL A 20 24.19 -26.77 22.55
C VAL A 20 25.10 -25.55 22.52
N GLY A 21 24.81 -24.38 23.08
CA GLY A 21 24.00 -24.02 24.23
C GLY A 21 24.88 -23.04 25.00
N ASN A 22 24.61 -21.74 24.90
CA ASN A 22 25.24 -20.76 25.78
C ASN A 22 24.18 -20.30 26.79
N THR A 23 24.21 -20.92 27.97
CA THR A 23 23.63 -20.35 29.19
C THR A 23 24.74 -19.62 29.93
N VAL A 24 24.54 -18.36 30.30
CA VAL A 24 25.10 -17.84 31.55
C VAL A 24 24.01 -17.04 32.25
N ASN A 25 23.57 -17.62 33.37
CA ASN A 25 22.76 -17.01 34.41
C ASN A 25 23.72 -16.34 35.41
N SER A 26 23.60 -15.03 35.61
CA SER A 26 24.33 -14.30 36.64
C SER A 26 23.32 -13.59 37.53
N GLY A 27 23.06 -14.13 38.70
CA GLY A 27 22.31 -13.45 39.76
C GLY A 27 23.23 -13.07 40.91
N ALA A 28 23.22 -11.78 41.31
CA ALA A 28 23.20 -11.35 42.71
C ALA A 28 23.14 -9.81 42.82
N SER A 29 21.98 -9.33 43.29
CA SER A 29 21.70 -8.27 44.26
C SER A 29 22.79 -7.24 44.63
N ALA A 30 22.47 -5.96 44.44
CA ALA A 30 22.59 -4.90 45.46
C ALA A 30 21.68 -3.72 45.07
N GLY A 31 20.85 -3.24 46.00
CA GLY A 31 19.91 -2.15 45.79
C GLY A 31 20.57 -0.77 45.74
N ILE A 32 19.84 0.21 45.21
CA ILE A 32 19.72 1.60 45.68
C ILE A 32 18.48 2.21 45.01
N GLU A 33 17.81 3.06 45.79
CA GLU A 33 16.56 3.78 45.58
C GLU A 33 16.53 4.70 44.34
N GLY A 34 15.31 4.95 43.86
CA GLY A 34 14.92 6.28 43.37
C GLY A 34 14.78 6.42 41.86
N GLY A 35 13.55 6.72 41.42
CA GLY A 35 13.27 7.31 40.12
C GLY A 35 12.21 6.55 39.33
N GLY A 36 10.95 6.94 39.50
CA GLY A 36 9.85 6.47 38.67
C GLY A 36 10.07 6.84 37.21
N ALA A 37 10.38 5.83 36.39
CA ALA A 37 10.28 5.93 34.94
C ALA A 37 9.01 5.21 34.50
N SER A 38 7.98 6.00 34.17
CA SER A 38 6.86 5.58 33.35
C SER A 38 7.36 5.30 31.93
N GLY A 39 8.05 4.18 31.76
CA GLY A 39 8.45 3.64 30.46
C GLY A 39 7.54 2.48 30.12
N GLY A 40 6.32 2.79 29.66
CA GLY A 40 5.42 1.81 29.03
C GLY A 40 5.93 1.42 27.64
N GLY A 41 7.18 1.02 27.54
CA GLY A 41 7.76 0.44 26.33
C GLY A 41 7.47 -1.05 26.36
N SER A 42 6.37 -1.47 25.72
CA SER A 42 6.21 -2.86 25.35
C SER A 42 7.31 -3.21 24.35
N THR A 43 8.43 -3.71 24.88
CA THR A 43 9.44 -4.47 24.15
C THR A 43 9.03 -5.95 24.04
N GLY A 44 7.74 -6.25 24.23
CA GLY A 44 7.22 -7.61 24.28
C GLY A 44 6.88 -8.14 22.90
N ALA A 45 7.82 -8.90 22.31
CA ALA A 45 7.67 -9.71 21.10
C ALA A 45 7.22 -8.94 19.85
N ASP A 46 8.01 -8.94 18.78
CA ASP A 46 7.45 -8.63 17.46
C ASP A 46 6.18 -9.47 17.30
N SER A 47 5.05 -8.81 17.00
CA SER A 47 3.75 -9.46 16.94
C SER A 47 3.90 -10.77 16.17
N ALA A 48 3.45 -11.90 16.75
CA ALA A 48 3.63 -13.22 16.14
C ALA A 48 3.11 -13.26 14.69
N THR A 49 2.11 -12.43 14.37
CA THR A 49 1.59 -12.20 13.01
C THR A 49 2.62 -11.54 12.09
N VAL A 50 3.37 -10.53 12.56
CA VAL A 50 4.46 -9.90 11.80
C VAL A 50 5.57 -10.91 11.54
N GLN A 51 5.97 -11.70 12.55
CA GLN A 51 6.98 -12.75 12.37
C GLN A 51 6.51 -13.82 11.36
N ALA A 52 5.26 -14.24 11.43
CA ALA A 52 4.67 -15.17 10.47
C ALA A 52 4.63 -14.59 9.04
N ALA A 53 4.25 -13.32 8.89
CA ALA A 53 4.28 -12.61 7.61
C ALA A 53 5.70 -12.53 7.04
N VAL A 54 6.69 -12.22 7.89
CA VAL A 54 8.11 -12.15 7.51
C VAL A 54 8.68 -13.52 7.15
N ALA A 55 8.15 -14.61 7.69
CA ALA A 55 8.62 -15.96 7.38
C ALA A 55 8.15 -16.48 6.00
N LYS A 56 7.07 -15.93 5.43
CA LYS A 56 6.49 -16.38 4.16
C LYS A 56 6.64 -15.37 3.02
N ASP A 57 6.27 -15.78 1.81
CA ASP A 57 6.28 -14.88 0.65
C ASP A 57 5.21 -13.80 0.81
N ALA A 58 5.54 -12.57 0.42
CA ALA A 58 4.64 -11.43 0.56
C ALA A 58 3.32 -11.65 -0.22
N LYS A 59 3.36 -12.29 -1.38
CA LYS A 59 2.17 -12.64 -2.18
C LYS A 59 1.12 -13.45 -1.41
N ASP A 60 1.52 -14.15 -0.35
CA ASP A 60 0.65 -15.01 0.46
C ASP A 60 0.21 -14.33 1.77
N TRP A 61 0.47 -13.04 1.95
CA TRP A 61 -0.01 -12.28 3.12
C TRP A 61 -1.54 -12.15 3.10
N THR A 62 -2.17 -12.53 4.21
CA THR A 62 -3.58 -12.25 4.48
C THR A 62 -3.80 -10.77 4.76
N LEU A 63 -5.06 -10.32 4.78
CA LEU A 63 -5.37 -8.94 5.17
C LEU A 63 -4.98 -8.64 6.62
N ASP A 64 -5.08 -9.61 7.53
CA ASP A 64 -4.63 -9.47 8.92
C ASP A 64 -3.11 -9.27 9.02
N GLU A 65 -2.35 -9.99 8.19
CA GLU A 65 -0.89 -9.84 8.13
C GLU A 65 -0.49 -8.53 7.45
N GLN A 66 -1.17 -8.14 6.36
CA GLN A 66 -0.94 -6.84 5.71
C GLN A 66 -1.17 -5.69 6.69
N LYS A 67 -2.25 -5.75 7.50
CA LYS A 67 -2.50 -4.78 8.56
C LYS A 67 -1.42 -4.82 9.65
N ALA A 68 -1.06 -6.01 10.15
CA ALA A 68 -0.05 -6.12 11.20
C ALA A 68 1.33 -5.60 10.75
N VAL A 69 1.71 -5.89 9.49
CA VAL A 69 2.93 -5.36 8.88
C VAL A 69 2.85 -3.84 8.75
N ALA A 70 1.72 -3.29 8.30
CA ALA A 70 1.54 -1.84 8.19
C ALA A 70 1.64 -1.16 9.57
N GLU A 71 0.96 -1.67 10.60
CA GLU A 71 1.02 -1.09 11.95
C GLU A 71 2.44 -1.17 12.55
N ASP A 72 3.18 -2.26 12.30
CA ASP A 72 4.56 -2.40 12.76
C ASP A 72 5.51 -1.44 12.03
N ILE A 73 5.34 -1.25 10.71
CA ILE A 73 6.09 -0.27 9.92
C ILE A 73 5.75 1.17 10.29
N ALA A 74 4.48 1.48 10.56
CA ALA A 74 4.05 2.79 11.03
C ALA A 74 4.71 3.15 12.37
N ALA A 75 4.83 2.16 13.27
CA ALA A 75 5.42 2.36 14.60
C ALA A 75 6.95 2.40 14.59
N LYS A 76 7.61 1.57 13.77
CA LYS A 76 9.07 1.36 13.83
C LYS A 76 9.84 1.94 12.63
N GLY A 77 9.14 2.36 11.58
CA GLY A 77 9.77 2.79 10.33
C GLY A 77 10.64 1.70 9.71
N GLU A 78 11.81 2.09 9.23
CA GLU A 78 12.80 1.18 8.64
C GLU A 78 13.35 0.15 9.64
N ALA A 79 13.20 0.38 10.94
CA ALA A 79 13.60 -0.57 11.98
C ALA A 79 12.59 -1.73 12.13
N SER A 80 11.44 -1.70 11.46
CA SER A 80 10.52 -2.84 11.42
C SER A 80 11.19 -4.05 10.75
N PRO A 81 11.13 -5.25 11.36
CA PRO A 81 11.62 -6.47 10.72
C PRO A 81 10.87 -6.80 9.40
N ALA A 82 9.69 -6.23 9.17
CA ALA A 82 8.92 -6.42 7.95
C ALA A 82 9.25 -5.40 6.84
N TYR A 83 9.94 -4.30 7.16
CA TYR A 83 10.19 -3.21 6.22
C TYR A 83 10.88 -3.69 4.94
N ALA A 84 11.97 -4.43 5.07
CA ALA A 84 12.73 -4.92 3.92
C ALA A 84 11.89 -5.83 3.01
N LYS A 85 11.01 -6.66 3.58
CA LYS A 85 10.11 -7.54 2.82
C LYS A 85 8.98 -6.76 2.14
N ALA A 86 8.38 -5.78 2.83
CA ALA A 86 7.37 -4.90 2.23
C ALA A 86 7.96 -4.08 1.07
N LYS A 87 9.18 -3.55 1.25
CA LYS A 87 9.90 -2.83 0.20
C LYS A 87 10.20 -3.73 -1.00
N ALA A 88 10.73 -4.93 -0.77
CA ALA A 88 10.98 -5.88 -1.86
C ALA A 88 9.67 -6.26 -2.60
N ALA A 89 8.57 -6.41 -1.87
CA ALA A 89 7.26 -6.70 -2.47
C ALA A 89 6.75 -5.54 -3.34
N MET A 90 6.90 -4.30 -2.88
CA MET A 90 6.59 -3.08 -3.63
C MET A 90 7.46 -2.95 -4.88
N ASP A 91 8.79 -3.06 -4.73
CA ASP A 91 9.75 -2.94 -5.84
C ASP A 91 9.44 -4.00 -6.92
N ALA A 92 9.14 -5.24 -6.52
CA ALA A 92 8.76 -6.32 -7.43
C ALA A 92 7.36 -6.16 -8.05
N GLY A 93 6.51 -5.24 -7.55
CA GLY A 93 5.12 -5.14 -7.97
C GLY A 93 4.30 -6.38 -7.61
N THR A 94 4.55 -6.95 -6.43
CA THR A 94 3.87 -8.15 -5.93
C THR A 94 2.36 -7.92 -5.92
N LYS A 95 1.63 -8.82 -6.57
CA LYS A 95 0.17 -8.79 -6.64
C LYS A 95 -0.44 -9.52 -5.46
N PHE A 96 -1.36 -8.84 -4.79
CA PHE A 96 -2.31 -9.41 -3.86
C PHE A 96 -3.68 -9.49 -4.54
N SER A 97 -4.59 -10.27 -3.98
CA SER A 97 -5.94 -10.36 -4.51
C SER A 97 -6.98 -10.44 -3.42
N VAL A 98 -8.14 -9.86 -3.68
CA VAL A 98 -9.30 -9.94 -2.81
C VAL A 98 -10.57 -10.09 -3.65
N LYS A 99 -11.51 -10.91 -3.18
CA LYS A 99 -12.82 -11.05 -3.83
C LYS A 99 -13.76 -9.97 -3.31
N LEU A 100 -14.29 -9.16 -4.24
CA LEU A 100 -15.32 -8.17 -3.98
C LEU A 100 -16.66 -8.84 -3.65
N THR A 101 -17.61 -8.08 -3.09
CA THR A 101 -18.95 -8.60 -2.74
C THR A 101 -19.74 -9.09 -3.95
N ASN A 102 -19.46 -8.55 -5.14
CA ASN A 102 -19.99 -9.00 -6.43
C ASN A 102 -19.24 -10.23 -7.02
N ARG A 103 -18.32 -10.84 -6.26
CA ARG A 103 -17.49 -12.00 -6.61
C ARG A 103 -16.40 -11.75 -7.66
N ILE A 104 -16.23 -10.52 -8.13
CA ILE A 104 -15.10 -10.14 -9.00
C ILE A 104 -13.83 -10.08 -8.15
N THR A 105 -12.71 -10.55 -8.70
CA THR A 105 -11.41 -10.47 -8.02
C THR A 105 -10.74 -9.13 -8.34
N MET A 106 -10.49 -8.33 -7.30
CA MET A 106 -9.64 -7.15 -7.38
C MET A 106 -8.19 -7.56 -7.11
N GLU A 107 -7.30 -7.22 -8.03
CA GLU A 107 -5.85 -7.32 -7.84
C GLU A 107 -5.31 -5.97 -7.36
N TYR A 108 -4.35 -5.99 -6.44
CA TYR A 108 -3.76 -4.78 -5.90
C TYR A 108 -2.29 -5.00 -5.51
N ARG A 109 -1.55 -3.92 -5.28
CA ARG A 109 -0.12 -3.95 -4.91
C ARG A 109 0.20 -2.86 -3.88
N ILE A 110 1.33 -2.99 -3.20
CA ILE A 110 1.90 -1.89 -2.40
C ILE A 110 2.46 -0.84 -3.36
N ILE A 111 2.10 0.43 -3.14
CA ILE A 111 2.65 1.57 -3.87
C ILE A 111 3.48 2.51 -3.00
N GLY A 112 3.26 2.50 -1.68
CA GLY A 112 4.01 3.32 -0.74
C GLY A 112 4.17 2.70 0.63
N ILE A 113 5.20 3.15 1.34
CA ILE A 113 5.59 2.69 2.68
C ILE A 113 5.90 3.92 3.52
N ASN A 114 5.18 4.13 4.64
CA ASN A 114 5.26 5.38 5.42
C ASN A 114 5.15 6.63 4.55
N HIS A 115 4.18 6.63 3.62
CA HIS A 115 3.96 7.71 2.67
C HIS A 115 2.90 8.69 3.19
N ASP A 116 1.68 8.18 3.35
CA ASP A 116 0.49 8.98 3.64
C ASP A 116 0.33 9.30 5.13
N ASP A 117 -0.05 10.54 5.45
CA ASP A 117 -0.37 10.95 6.82
C ASP A 117 -1.78 10.49 7.21
N LEU A 118 -1.91 9.82 8.34
CA LEU A 118 -3.19 9.43 8.93
C LEU A 118 -4.00 10.69 9.29
N ALA A 119 -5.29 10.67 8.94
CA ALA A 119 -6.18 11.81 9.15
C ALA A 119 -6.48 12.09 10.64
N ASP A 120 -6.22 11.12 11.52
CA ASP A 120 -6.36 11.30 12.97
C ASP A 120 -5.13 11.97 13.62
N GLY A 121 -4.10 12.29 12.84
CA GLY A 121 -2.88 12.96 13.30
C GLY A 121 -1.92 12.06 14.08
N THR A 122 -2.11 10.74 14.10
CA THR A 122 -1.28 9.80 14.86
C THR A 122 0.07 9.46 14.20
N GLY A 123 0.28 9.90 12.96
CA GLY A 123 1.51 9.69 12.21
C GLY A 123 1.23 9.26 10.78
N LYS A 124 2.12 8.47 10.20
CA LYS A 124 1.99 7.95 8.84
C LYS A 124 1.37 6.56 8.83
N ALA A 125 0.59 6.27 7.79
CA ALA A 125 0.16 4.92 7.49
C ALA A 125 1.37 4.06 7.07
N GLY A 126 1.39 2.80 7.48
CA GLY A 126 2.55 1.95 7.25
C GLY A 126 2.68 1.52 5.81
N LEU A 127 1.55 1.17 5.18
CA LEU A 127 1.48 0.71 3.79
C LEU A 127 0.32 1.39 3.06
N THR A 128 0.60 1.82 1.83
CA THR A 128 -0.41 2.27 0.86
C THR A 128 -0.52 1.26 -0.27
N PHE A 129 -1.75 0.87 -0.59
CA PHE A 129 -2.06 -0.08 -1.65
C PHE A 129 -2.82 0.59 -2.79
N GLU A 130 -2.69 0.06 -4.01
CA GLU A 130 -3.40 0.50 -5.21
C GLU A 130 -3.99 -0.70 -5.93
N ALA A 131 -5.27 -0.62 -6.33
CA ALA A 131 -5.86 -1.57 -7.26
C ALA A 131 -5.20 -1.47 -8.65
N ILE A 132 -5.01 -2.59 -9.34
CA ILE A 132 -4.27 -2.62 -10.62
C ILE A 132 -5.05 -3.28 -11.76
N ASN A 133 -6.34 -3.56 -11.56
CA ASN A 133 -7.21 -4.14 -12.57
C ASN A 133 -8.58 -3.45 -12.60
N ASN A 134 -9.38 -3.76 -13.62
CA ASN A 134 -10.68 -3.14 -13.84
C ASN A 134 -11.82 -3.73 -12.97
N ALA A 135 -11.51 -4.30 -11.80
CA ALA A 135 -12.50 -4.97 -10.95
C ALA A 135 -13.62 -4.06 -10.42
N ILE A 136 -13.32 -2.76 -10.25
CA ILE A 136 -14.28 -1.71 -9.86
C ILE A 136 -14.99 -1.11 -11.09
N GLY A 137 -14.67 -1.59 -12.30
CA GLY A 137 -15.28 -1.18 -13.55
C GLY A 137 -14.93 0.24 -13.99
N GLN A 138 -15.58 0.69 -15.06
CA GLN A 138 -15.50 2.06 -15.51
C GLN A 138 -16.47 2.94 -14.72
N GLN A 139 -15.99 4.06 -14.21
CA GLN A 139 -16.75 5.01 -13.42
C GLN A 139 -16.62 6.42 -14.01
N ARG A 140 -17.61 7.26 -13.69
CA ARG A 140 -17.56 8.70 -13.95
C ARG A 140 -17.16 9.45 -12.70
N MET A 141 -16.55 10.62 -12.86
CA MET A 141 -16.24 11.50 -11.74
C MET A 141 -17.51 12.17 -11.19
N ASN A 142 -18.33 12.73 -12.08
CA ASN A 142 -19.57 13.47 -11.79
C ASN A 142 -20.68 13.12 -12.79
N ALA A 143 -21.95 13.34 -12.41
CA ALA A 143 -23.09 13.09 -13.31
C ALA A 143 -23.17 14.01 -14.53
N THR A 144 -22.61 15.22 -14.45
CA THR A 144 -22.61 16.22 -15.53
C THR A 144 -21.17 16.56 -15.96
N ASP A 145 -21.03 17.14 -17.15
CA ASP A 145 -19.75 17.61 -17.71
C ASP A 145 -19.22 18.85 -16.95
N THR A 146 -18.90 18.69 -15.67
CA THR A 146 -18.31 19.73 -14.83
C THR A 146 -17.27 19.13 -13.89
N ASN A 147 -16.14 19.81 -13.75
CA ASN A 147 -15.16 19.53 -12.70
C ASN A 147 -15.30 20.46 -11.50
N ALA A 148 -16.37 21.27 -11.43
CA ALA A 148 -16.61 22.18 -10.32
C ALA A 148 -16.59 21.44 -8.97
N GLY A 149 -15.80 21.97 -8.03
CA GLY A 149 -15.58 21.35 -6.72
C GLY A 149 -14.57 20.20 -6.73
N SER A 150 -13.93 19.92 -7.88
CA SER A 150 -12.83 18.98 -8.06
C SER A 150 -13.09 17.62 -7.40
N TRP A 151 -12.03 17.00 -6.86
CA TRP A 151 -12.10 15.77 -6.09
C TRP A 151 -12.97 15.89 -4.85
N GLU A 152 -12.79 16.94 -4.04
CA GLU A 152 -13.45 17.11 -2.74
C GLU A 152 -14.97 16.93 -2.80
N LYS A 153 -15.60 17.51 -3.83
CA LYS A 153 -17.06 17.49 -4.04
C LYS A 153 -17.50 16.51 -5.13
N SER A 154 -16.60 15.69 -5.65
CA SER A 154 -16.93 14.75 -6.72
C SER A 154 -17.89 13.66 -6.24
N GLU A 155 -18.77 13.21 -7.15
CA GLU A 155 -19.66 12.07 -6.88
C GLU A 155 -18.84 10.81 -6.61
N LEU A 156 -17.78 10.58 -7.40
CA LEU A 156 -16.93 9.40 -7.29
C LEU A 156 -16.24 9.29 -5.93
N ARG A 157 -15.75 10.40 -5.36
CA ARG A 157 -15.16 10.40 -4.02
C ARG A 157 -16.15 9.92 -2.96
N GLY A 158 -17.39 10.40 -3.01
CA GLY A 158 -18.45 9.94 -2.09
C GLY A 158 -18.74 8.45 -2.24
N ARG A 159 -18.84 7.97 -3.49
CA ARG A 159 -19.06 6.56 -3.81
C ARG A 159 -17.93 5.66 -3.30
N LEU A 160 -16.68 6.11 -3.39
CA LEU A 160 -15.50 5.38 -2.91
C LEU A 160 -15.34 5.39 -1.39
N ASN A 161 -15.80 6.42 -0.68
CA ASN A 161 -15.54 6.55 0.76
C ASN A 161 -16.66 6.01 1.66
N SER A 162 -17.90 5.99 1.16
CA SER A 162 -19.05 5.54 1.94
C SER A 162 -20.21 4.98 1.09
N GLY A 163 -20.14 5.08 -0.23
CA GLY A 163 -21.22 4.68 -1.13
C GLY A 163 -21.13 3.25 -1.67
N ASP A 164 -21.67 3.06 -2.87
CA ASP A 164 -21.80 1.76 -3.53
C ASP A 164 -20.45 1.12 -3.84
N LEU A 165 -19.45 1.90 -4.27
CA LEU A 165 -18.11 1.37 -4.56
C LEU A 165 -17.37 0.96 -3.29
N TRP A 166 -17.52 1.71 -2.20
CA TRP A 166 -17.02 1.30 -0.88
C TRP A 166 -17.66 -0.03 -0.43
N ALA A 167 -18.98 -0.17 -0.62
CA ALA A 167 -19.72 -1.39 -0.30
C ALA A 167 -19.36 -2.61 -1.16
N LEU A 168 -18.65 -2.43 -2.29
CA LEU A 168 -18.09 -3.54 -3.07
C LEU A 168 -16.89 -4.20 -2.40
N LEU A 169 -16.15 -3.45 -1.58
CA LEU A 169 -15.01 -3.98 -0.84
C LEU A 169 -15.51 -4.95 0.24
N PRO A 170 -14.83 -6.06 0.53
CA PRO A 170 -15.25 -6.94 1.62
C PRO A 170 -15.14 -6.23 2.98
N SER A 171 -16.03 -6.57 3.90
CA SER A 171 -16.07 -5.99 5.26
C SER A 171 -14.74 -6.12 6.00
N GLU A 172 -14.00 -7.20 5.74
CA GLU A 172 -12.67 -7.41 6.30
C GLU A 172 -11.69 -6.32 5.85
N LEU A 173 -11.67 -5.92 4.58
CA LEU A 173 -10.82 -4.84 4.09
C LEU A 173 -11.31 -3.49 4.61
N GLN A 174 -12.62 -3.24 4.55
CA GLN A 174 -13.23 -1.99 5.02
C GLN A 174 -12.91 -1.69 6.50
N SER A 175 -12.88 -2.72 7.36
CA SER A 175 -12.60 -2.55 8.79
C SER A 175 -11.12 -2.28 9.11
N LYS A 176 -10.22 -2.52 8.15
CA LYS A 176 -8.77 -2.34 8.30
C LYS A 176 -8.28 -1.03 7.67
N ALA A 177 -8.97 -0.53 6.65
CA ALA A 177 -8.63 0.70 5.95
C ALA A 177 -8.63 1.92 6.90
N LYS A 178 -7.56 2.72 6.80
CA LYS A 178 -7.39 3.97 7.54
C LYS A 178 -7.74 5.17 6.67
N ALA A 179 -8.28 6.19 7.30
CA ALA A 179 -8.46 7.49 6.66
C ALA A 179 -7.13 8.25 6.65
N VAL A 180 -6.77 8.81 5.50
CA VAL A 180 -5.54 9.59 5.31
C VAL A 180 -5.84 10.97 4.75
N THR A 181 -4.90 11.89 4.94
CA THR A 181 -4.96 13.25 4.40
C THR A 181 -4.39 13.26 2.99
N LYS A 182 -5.20 13.64 2.01
CA LYS A 182 -4.79 13.75 0.61
C LYS A 182 -4.84 15.21 0.15
N MET A 183 -3.69 15.71 -0.30
CA MET A 183 -3.61 17.02 -0.94
C MET A 183 -4.04 16.89 -2.41
N THR A 184 -4.80 17.85 -2.90
CA THR A 184 -5.12 17.98 -4.33
C THR A 184 -5.67 19.38 -4.61
N ASP A 185 -5.68 19.79 -5.87
CA ASP A 185 -6.31 21.05 -6.25
C ASP A 185 -7.84 20.93 -6.24
N ASN A 186 -8.47 21.56 -5.25
CA ASN A 186 -9.92 21.55 -5.09
C ASN A 186 -10.64 22.79 -5.61
N LYS A 187 -9.99 23.64 -6.43
CA LYS A 187 -10.56 24.92 -6.85
C LYS A 187 -11.31 24.89 -8.20
N ALA A 188 -11.00 23.95 -9.09
CA ALA A 188 -11.70 23.75 -10.37
C ALA A 188 -11.89 25.05 -11.20
N ASP A 189 -10.87 25.91 -11.23
CA ASP A 189 -10.91 27.24 -11.86
C ASP A 189 -10.11 27.29 -13.16
N CYS A 190 -9.86 26.12 -13.76
CA CYS A 190 -9.03 25.93 -14.96
C CYS A 190 -7.57 26.40 -14.80
N ASN A 191 -7.08 26.56 -13.56
CA ASN A 191 -5.69 26.84 -13.23
C ASN A 191 -5.16 25.84 -12.21
N TYR A 192 -3.83 25.81 -12.02
CA TYR A 192 -3.24 25.16 -10.86
C TYR A 192 -3.49 26.02 -9.61
N GLY A 193 -4.53 25.68 -8.87
CA GLY A 193 -4.81 26.22 -7.56
C GLY A 193 -3.85 25.68 -6.49
N ASP A 194 -3.82 26.37 -5.35
CA ASP A 194 -3.16 25.84 -4.15
C ASP A 194 -3.87 24.56 -3.70
N PRO A 195 -3.12 23.44 -3.53
CA PRO A 195 -3.69 22.21 -3.03
C PRO A 195 -4.36 22.41 -1.67
N SER A 196 -5.53 21.82 -1.47
CA SER A 196 -6.18 21.70 -0.17
C SER A 196 -6.35 20.24 0.22
N ALA A 197 -6.50 20.01 1.53
CA ALA A 197 -6.59 18.68 2.11
C ALA A 197 -8.00 18.10 2.00
N THR A 198 -8.06 16.81 1.71
CA THR A 198 -9.26 15.96 1.86
C THR A 198 -8.94 14.79 2.78
N THR A 199 -9.95 14.24 3.44
CA THR A 199 -9.82 13.05 4.30
C THR A 199 -10.51 11.87 3.63
N ASP A 200 -9.73 10.88 3.23
CA ASP A 200 -10.21 9.76 2.41
C ASP A 200 -9.76 8.40 2.98
N LYS A 201 -10.67 7.44 3.02
CA LYS A 201 -10.39 6.00 3.28
C LYS A 201 -9.99 5.28 2.01
N ALA A 202 -10.59 5.68 0.89
CA ALA A 202 -10.23 5.24 -0.44
C ALA A 202 -10.19 6.45 -1.38
N PHE A 203 -9.16 6.51 -2.22
CA PHE A 203 -8.90 7.65 -3.09
C PHE A 203 -8.35 7.21 -4.45
N LEU A 204 -8.38 8.10 -5.43
CA LEU A 204 -7.59 7.94 -6.65
C LEU A 204 -6.28 8.68 -6.49
N LEU A 205 -5.21 8.19 -7.10
CA LEU A 205 -3.94 8.89 -7.14
C LEU A 205 -4.11 10.22 -7.88
N SER A 206 -3.34 11.24 -7.49
CA SER A 206 -3.19 12.47 -8.30
C SER A 206 -2.09 12.28 -9.34
N MET A 207 -2.04 13.13 -10.36
CA MET A 207 -0.95 13.13 -11.34
C MET A 207 0.42 13.37 -10.67
N ALA A 208 0.47 14.23 -9.64
CA ALA A 208 1.69 14.48 -8.88
C ALA A 208 2.19 13.21 -8.15
N GLU A 209 1.27 12.39 -7.66
CA GLU A 209 1.59 11.13 -6.96
C GLU A 209 2.11 10.03 -7.90
N VAL A 210 1.78 10.11 -9.19
CA VAL A 210 2.25 9.18 -10.23
C VAL A 210 3.58 9.65 -10.81
N TYR A 211 3.70 10.92 -11.18
CA TYR A 211 4.83 11.42 -11.98
C TYR A 211 5.84 12.27 -11.22
N GLY A 212 5.43 12.95 -10.15
CA GLY A 212 6.31 13.73 -9.26
C GLY A 212 6.82 15.05 -9.82
N ASP A 213 7.25 15.10 -11.09
CA ASP A 213 7.84 16.28 -11.73
C ASP A 213 6.84 17.13 -12.51
N ILE A 214 5.65 16.59 -12.74
CA ILE A 214 4.51 17.27 -13.36
C ILE A 214 3.38 17.33 -12.33
N TYR A 215 2.67 18.45 -12.28
CA TYR A 215 1.58 18.74 -11.34
C TYR A 215 2.00 19.05 -9.88
N ARG A 216 1.04 19.58 -9.11
CA ARG A 216 1.15 19.88 -7.67
C ARG A 216 0.06 19.11 -6.92
N GLY A 217 0.21 18.96 -5.60
CA GLY A 217 -0.82 18.35 -4.74
C GLY A 217 -0.60 16.87 -4.48
N GLY A 218 0.59 16.51 -4.02
CA GLY A 218 0.96 15.16 -3.60
C GLY A 218 2.45 14.91 -3.84
N ASP A 219 3.02 13.98 -3.07
CA ASP A 219 4.37 13.49 -3.27
C ASP A 219 4.33 12.20 -4.10
N GLN A 220 5.32 11.98 -4.97
CA GLN A 220 5.34 10.79 -5.80
C GLN A 220 5.49 9.52 -4.97
N TYR A 221 4.62 8.53 -5.20
CA TYR A 221 4.71 7.23 -4.53
C TYR A 221 6.00 6.49 -4.89
N GLU A 222 6.56 5.78 -3.91
CA GLU A 222 7.84 5.09 -4.00
C GLU A 222 7.87 4.04 -5.11
N TYR A 223 6.73 3.41 -5.39
CA TYR A 223 6.59 2.46 -6.50
C TYR A 223 6.86 3.07 -7.87
N TYR A 224 6.33 4.26 -8.17
CA TYR A 224 6.56 4.94 -9.45
C TYR A 224 7.94 5.57 -9.49
N LYS A 225 8.38 6.15 -8.36
CA LYS A 225 9.72 6.74 -8.23
C LYS A 225 10.82 5.71 -8.49
N SER A 226 10.70 4.50 -7.92
CA SER A 226 11.66 3.40 -8.14
C SER A 226 11.71 2.91 -9.60
N ARG A 227 10.67 3.21 -10.39
CA ARG A 227 10.59 2.91 -11.83
C ARG A 227 11.03 4.08 -12.71
N GLY A 228 11.49 5.17 -12.10
CA GLY A 228 11.92 6.36 -12.81
C GLY A 228 10.79 7.06 -13.57
N VAL A 229 9.55 6.95 -13.07
CA VAL A 229 8.40 7.60 -13.70
C VAL A 229 8.53 9.12 -13.57
N THR A 230 8.40 9.81 -14.70
CA THR A 230 8.38 11.27 -14.82
C THR A 230 7.48 11.67 -15.98
N GLY A 231 7.19 12.95 -16.17
CA GLY A 231 6.51 13.46 -17.37
C GLY A 231 7.26 13.13 -18.67
N SER A 232 8.60 13.00 -18.61
CA SER A 232 9.42 12.64 -19.78
C SER A 232 9.66 11.13 -19.92
N ASN A 233 9.44 10.34 -18.85
CA ASN A 233 9.60 8.89 -18.85
C ASN A 233 8.42 8.24 -18.10
N TYR A 234 7.35 7.93 -18.82
CA TYR A 234 6.09 7.52 -18.22
C TYR A 234 5.80 6.01 -18.30
N SER A 235 6.64 5.23 -18.97
CA SER A 235 6.40 3.80 -19.21
C SER A 235 6.26 2.96 -17.93
N GLY A 236 6.90 3.38 -16.83
CA GLY A 236 6.78 2.74 -15.52
C GLY A 236 5.40 2.89 -14.87
N ALA A 237 4.55 3.80 -15.36
CA ALA A 237 3.16 3.97 -14.95
C ALA A 237 2.17 3.19 -15.84
N SER A 238 2.67 2.44 -16.83
CA SER A 238 1.82 1.64 -17.71
C SER A 238 1.00 0.59 -16.96
N SER A 239 -0.17 0.30 -17.50
CA SER A 239 -1.13 -0.67 -16.98
C SER A 239 -2.02 -1.18 -18.11
N ASP A 240 -2.76 -2.26 -17.86
CA ASP A 240 -3.62 -2.86 -18.89
C ASP A 240 -4.74 -1.91 -19.37
N PHE A 241 -5.10 -0.92 -18.54
CA PHE A 241 -6.17 0.03 -18.83
C PHE A 241 -5.77 1.46 -18.46
N GLY A 242 -6.16 2.42 -19.29
CA GLY A 242 -6.14 3.82 -18.85
C GLY A 242 -7.12 4.03 -17.70
N HIS A 243 -6.72 4.84 -16.72
CA HIS A 243 -7.48 5.05 -15.50
C HIS A 243 -7.54 6.51 -15.08
N LEU A 244 -8.62 6.86 -14.39
CA LEU A 244 -8.90 8.20 -13.90
C LEU A 244 -8.00 8.55 -12.71
N THR A 245 -7.58 9.80 -12.63
CA THR A 245 -6.91 10.37 -11.45
C THR A 245 -7.84 11.34 -10.72
N ARG A 246 -7.47 11.77 -9.52
CA ARG A 246 -8.20 12.86 -8.83
C ARG A 246 -7.82 14.26 -9.30
N SER A 247 -6.87 14.41 -10.22
CA SER A 247 -6.45 15.71 -10.75
C SER A 247 -7.48 16.27 -11.74
N VAL A 248 -7.77 17.57 -11.62
CA VAL A 248 -8.60 18.29 -12.59
C VAL A 248 -7.83 18.57 -13.87
N GLY A 249 -8.51 18.46 -15.01
CA GLY A 249 -7.89 18.73 -16.29
C GLY A 249 -7.55 20.21 -16.46
N GLU A 250 -6.32 20.48 -16.88
CA GLU A 250 -5.89 21.84 -17.23
C GLU A 250 -6.69 22.33 -18.46
N PHE A 251 -7.03 23.62 -18.48
CA PHE A 251 -7.68 24.28 -19.62
C PHE A 251 -9.14 23.86 -19.94
N SER A 252 -9.77 23.04 -19.11
CA SER A 252 -11.18 22.68 -19.29
C SER A 252 -11.91 22.52 -17.96
N SER A 253 -13.05 23.20 -17.83
CA SER A 253 -13.94 23.13 -16.66
C SER A 253 -14.81 21.87 -16.62
N THR A 254 -14.54 20.92 -17.51
CA THR A 254 -15.39 19.74 -17.74
C THR A 254 -14.64 18.42 -17.60
N THR A 255 -13.33 18.45 -17.35
CA THR A 255 -12.46 17.28 -17.46
C THR A 255 -11.62 17.01 -16.22
N PHE A 256 -11.21 15.76 -16.08
CA PHE A 256 -10.24 15.24 -15.11
C PHE A 256 -9.14 14.50 -15.86
N ASP A 257 -7.92 14.54 -15.32
CA ASP A 257 -6.77 13.91 -15.93
C ASP A 257 -6.80 12.39 -15.74
N CYS A 258 -6.22 11.69 -16.71
CA CYS A 258 -6.12 10.25 -16.75
C CYS A 258 -4.69 9.83 -17.04
N VAL A 259 -4.32 8.67 -16.52
CA VAL A 259 -3.13 7.95 -16.95
C VAL A 259 -3.55 7.03 -18.10
N ALA A 260 -2.94 7.15 -19.28
CA ALA A 260 -3.18 6.22 -20.38
C ALA A 260 -2.67 4.80 -20.04
N SER A 261 -3.11 3.77 -20.75
CA SER A 261 -2.58 2.41 -20.58
C SER A 261 -1.06 2.33 -20.83
N SER A 262 -0.52 3.15 -21.74
CA SER A 262 0.92 3.30 -21.95
C SER A 262 1.66 3.99 -20.80
N GLY A 263 0.94 4.51 -19.81
CA GLY A 263 1.44 5.38 -18.76
C GLY A 263 1.44 6.86 -19.14
N TYR A 264 1.06 7.23 -20.37
CA TYR A 264 1.12 8.63 -20.82
C TYR A 264 0.17 9.55 -20.04
N PHE A 265 0.70 10.70 -19.60
CA PHE A 265 0.02 11.65 -18.71
C PHE A 265 -0.93 12.63 -19.42
N GLY A 266 -0.76 12.86 -20.73
CA GLY A 266 -1.55 13.84 -21.48
C GLY A 266 -2.95 13.36 -21.87
N SER A 267 -3.55 12.47 -21.08
CA SER A 267 -4.88 11.91 -21.32
C SER A 267 -5.88 12.52 -20.35
N TYR A 268 -7.11 12.72 -20.80
CA TYR A 268 -8.17 13.30 -19.98
C TYR A 268 -9.52 12.67 -20.31
N ALA A 269 -10.43 12.76 -19.36
CA ALA A 269 -11.81 12.33 -19.52
C ALA A 269 -12.75 13.44 -19.11
N LYS A 270 -13.89 13.54 -19.82
CA LYS A 270 -15.02 14.33 -19.35
C LYS A 270 -15.48 13.83 -17.99
N ALA A 271 -15.94 14.74 -17.13
CA ALA A 271 -16.38 14.41 -15.79
C ALA A 271 -17.51 13.36 -15.77
N SER A 272 -18.41 13.36 -16.76
CA SER A 272 -19.44 12.32 -16.92
C SER A 272 -19.02 11.12 -17.79
N GLY A 273 -17.79 11.15 -18.33
CA GLY A 273 -17.20 10.05 -19.07
C GLY A 273 -16.89 8.85 -18.17
N HIS A 274 -17.02 7.64 -18.69
CA HIS A 274 -16.75 6.41 -17.93
C HIS A 274 -15.34 5.90 -18.26
N VAL A 275 -14.47 5.87 -17.27
CA VAL A 275 -13.07 5.42 -17.37
C VAL A 275 -12.77 4.46 -16.22
N CYS A 276 -11.85 3.51 -16.41
CA CYS A 276 -11.44 2.62 -15.33
C CYS A 276 -10.95 3.41 -14.12
N VAL A 277 -11.16 2.88 -12.92
CA VAL A 277 -10.68 3.49 -11.68
C VAL A 277 -9.87 2.49 -10.88
N PHE A 278 -8.73 2.95 -10.38
CA PHE A 278 -7.80 2.19 -9.57
C PHE A 278 -7.74 2.83 -8.18
N PRO A 279 -8.68 2.51 -7.28
CA PRO A 279 -8.67 3.08 -5.95
C PRO A 279 -7.44 2.61 -5.17
N ALA A 280 -6.93 3.51 -4.33
CA ALA A 280 -5.90 3.27 -3.36
C ALA A 280 -6.44 3.45 -1.94
N TRP A 281 -5.81 2.77 -0.97
CA TRP A 281 -6.16 2.83 0.44
C TRP A 281 -4.93 2.54 1.31
N CYS A 282 -5.02 2.90 2.58
CA CYS A 282 -3.93 2.76 3.55
C CYS A 282 -4.31 1.81 4.68
N PHE A 283 -3.33 1.08 5.20
CA PHE A 283 -3.41 0.35 6.48
C PHE A 283 -2.48 0.97 7.52
#